data_AF-A0A966T1L6-F1
#
_entry.id   AF-A0A966T1L6-F1
#
_cell.length_a   1.000
_cell.length_b   1.000
_cell.length_c   1.000
_cell.angle_alpha   90.00
_cell.angle_beta   90.00
_cell.angle_gamma   90.00
#
_symmetry.space_group_name_H-M   'P 1'
#
loop_
_entity.id
_entity.type
_entity.pdbx_description
1 polymer ?
#
loop_
_entity_poly.entity_id
_entity_poly.type
_entity_poly.pdbx_seq_one_letter_code
_entity_poly.pdbx_strand_id
1 'polypeptide(L)'
;MLAALQSDESFRAPAWRVIDGRDRAGSPTWSYFFTWPTPVFGGVLGACHGLDIPFVFDNVTVPGVDMFIGQSAAHRPIADALAGALLSFARTGE
;
A
#
# COMPACT_ATOMS: atom_id res chain seq x y z
N MET A 1 6.87 17.40 -7.66
CA MET A 1 5.94 18.34 -7.00
C MET A 1 4.50 18.14 -7.48
N LEU A 2 4.21 18.18 -8.79
CA LEU A 2 2.84 17.96 -9.31
C LEU A 2 2.24 16.59 -8.92
N ALA A 3 3.00 15.50 -9.06
CA ALA A 3 2.54 14.16 -8.69
C ALA A 3 2.14 14.04 -7.22
N ALA A 4 2.90 14.67 -6.31
CA ALA A 4 2.59 14.67 -4.88
C ALA A 4 1.30 15.44 -4.57
N LEU A 5 1.11 16.62 -5.17
CA LEU A 5 -0.13 17.41 -5.03
C LEU A 5 -1.35 16.62 -5.55
N GLN A 6 -1.22 16.00 -6.72
CA GLN A 6 -2.30 15.18 -7.28
C GLN A 6 -2.60 13.95 -6.42
N SER A 7 -1.58 13.26 -5.89
CA SER A 7 -1.77 12.16 -4.93
C SER A 7 -2.46 12.62 -3.65
N ASP A 8 -2.10 13.80 -3.15
CA ASP A 8 -2.71 14.37 -1.95
C ASP A 8 -4.20 14.68 -2.17
N GLU A 9 -4.52 15.33 -3.29
CA GLU A 9 -5.90 15.71 -3.63
C GLU A 9 -6.78 14.49 -3.95
N SER A 10 -6.27 13.57 -4.78
CA SER A 10 -7.08 12.47 -5.33
C SER A 10 -7.25 11.30 -4.37
N PHE A 11 -6.28 11.05 -3.48
CA PHE A 11 -6.25 9.85 -2.64
C PHE A 11 -6.02 10.14 -1.16
N ARG A 12 -4.97 10.89 -0.82
CA ARG A 12 -4.58 11.05 0.60
C ARG A 12 -5.62 11.84 1.37
N ALA A 13 -5.91 13.08 1.00
CA ALA A 13 -6.85 13.91 1.75
C ALA A 13 -8.26 13.29 1.88
N PRO A 14 -8.84 12.66 0.83
CA PRO A 14 -10.09 11.90 0.98
C PRO A 14 -9.99 10.74 1.99
N ALA A 15 -8.91 9.93 1.94
CA ALA A 15 -8.72 8.83 2.88
C ALA A 15 -8.62 9.32 4.34
N TRP A 16 -7.88 10.42 4.57
CA TRP A 16 -7.77 11.04 5.90
C TRP A 16 -9.11 11.54 6.42
N ARG A 17 -9.97 12.13 5.57
CA ARG A 17 -11.32 12.55 5.98
C ARG A 17 -12.18 11.36 6.44
N VAL A 18 -12.03 10.19 5.80
CA VAL A 18 -12.72 8.96 6.22
C VAL A 18 -12.19 8.50 7.58
N ILE A 19 -10.87 8.48 7.76
CA ILE A 19 -10.21 8.11 9.02
C ILE A 19 -10.68 9.03 10.16
N ASP A 20 -10.62 10.36 9.98
CA ASP A 20 -11.08 11.34 10.96
C ASP A 20 -12.57 11.17 11.30
N GLY A 21 -13.40 10.87 10.29
CA GLY A 21 -14.82 10.62 10.50
C GLY A 21 -15.08 9.37 11.36
N ARG A 22 -14.33 8.29 11.12
CA ARG A 22 -14.43 7.05 11.90
C ARG A 22 -13.90 7.22 13.32
N ASP A 23 -12.80 7.94 13.49
CA ASP A 23 -12.20 8.24 14.80
C ASP A 23 -13.20 9.03 15.68
N ARG A 24 -13.80 10.09 15.14
CA ARG A 24 -14.85 10.87 15.82
C ARG A 24 -16.09 10.06 16.18
N ALA A 25 -16.39 9.02 15.43
CA ALA A 25 -17.48 8.09 15.70
C ALA A 25 -17.10 6.99 16.71
N GLY A 26 -15.89 7.05 17.29
CA GLY A 26 -15.39 6.04 18.24
C GLY A 26 -15.22 4.65 17.61
N SER A 27 -15.07 4.58 16.29
CA SER A 27 -14.93 3.32 15.57
C SER A 27 -13.45 2.96 15.43
N PRO A 28 -13.02 1.79 15.94
CA PRO A 28 -11.66 1.31 15.72
C PRO A 28 -11.30 1.36 14.23
N THR A 29 -10.14 1.94 13.93
CA THR A 29 -9.72 2.28 12.57
C THR A 29 -8.23 2.07 12.42
N TRP A 30 -7.88 1.31 11.39
CA TRP A 30 -6.50 1.01 11.01
C TRP A 30 -6.27 1.59 9.61
N SER A 31 -5.08 2.13 9.40
CA SER A 31 -4.65 2.60 8.09
C SER A 31 -3.18 2.24 7.90
N TYR A 32 -2.74 2.19 6.65
CA TYR A 32 -1.33 2.06 6.32
C TYR A 32 -0.95 3.11 5.28
N PHE A 33 0.35 3.42 5.23
CA PHE A 33 0.92 4.26 4.20
C PHE A 33 2.04 3.50 3.51
N PHE A 34 1.76 2.99 2.32
CA PHE A 34 2.73 2.24 1.54
C PHE A 34 3.75 3.19 0.90
N THR A 35 5.04 2.96 1.18
CA THR A 35 6.12 3.89 0.81
C THR A 35 7.28 3.24 0.06
N TRP A 36 7.24 1.92 -0.13
CA TRP A 36 8.28 1.24 -0.89
C TRP A 36 8.18 1.60 -2.39
N PRO A 37 9.24 2.11 -3.01
CA PRO A 37 9.22 2.48 -4.42
C PRO A 37 9.58 1.30 -5.32
N THR A 38 8.90 1.19 -6.47
CA THR A 38 9.29 0.21 -7.49
C THR A 38 10.61 0.63 -8.15
N PRO A 39 11.55 -0.30 -8.44
CA PRO A 39 12.75 0.00 -9.22
C PRO A 39 12.47 0.08 -10.74
N VAL A 40 11.25 -0.28 -11.17
CA VAL A 40 10.85 -0.24 -12.59
C VAL A 40 10.94 1.18 -13.15
N PHE A 41 11.28 1.31 -14.43
CA PHE A 41 11.54 2.59 -15.12
C PHE A 41 12.59 3.47 -14.40
N GLY A 42 13.61 2.85 -13.81
CA GLY A 42 14.66 3.57 -13.08
C GLY A 42 14.17 4.25 -11.80
N GLY A 43 13.06 3.77 -11.23
CA GLY A 43 12.51 4.31 -9.98
C GLY A 43 11.67 5.58 -10.13
N VAL A 44 11.45 6.07 -11.35
CA VAL A 44 10.73 7.34 -11.59
C VAL A 44 9.29 7.32 -11.08
N LEU A 45 8.68 6.14 -10.98
CA LEU A 45 7.30 5.97 -10.50
C LEU A 45 7.17 6.08 -8.98
N GLY A 46 8.25 5.84 -8.21
CA GLY A 46 8.19 5.77 -6.75
C GLY A 46 7.20 4.71 -6.24
N ALA A 47 6.55 4.99 -5.11
CA ALA A 47 5.47 4.16 -4.55
C ALA A 47 4.13 4.51 -5.24
N CYS A 48 4.00 4.15 -6.51
CA CYS A 48 2.87 4.56 -7.35
C CYS A 48 1.56 3.85 -6.98
N HIS A 49 0.45 4.34 -7.54
CA HIS A 49 -0.88 3.80 -7.30
C HIS A 49 -0.99 2.32 -7.70
N GLY A 50 -1.56 1.51 -6.80
CA GLY A 50 -1.78 0.07 -6.98
C GLY A 50 -0.55 -0.81 -6.74
N LEU A 51 0.60 -0.23 -6.40
CA LEU A 51 1.86 -0.97 -6.22
C LEU A 51 1.83 -1.91 -5.02
N ASP A 52 0.99 -1.65 -4.03
CA ASP A 52 0.76 -2.45 -2.82
C ASP A 52 -0.06 -3.72 -3.07
N ILE A 53 -0.85 -3.77 -4.16
CA ILE A 53 -1.78 -4.88 -4.45
C ILE A 53 -1.08 -6.24 -4.49
N PRO A 54 0.05 -6.43 -5.20
CA PRO A 54 0.74 -7.73 -5.18
C PRO A 54 1.26 -8.13 -3.80
N PHE A 55 1.55 -7.17 -2.92
CA PHE A 55 2.07 -7.42 -1.57
C PHE A 55 0.96 -7.81 -0.60
N VAL A 56 -0.18 -7.11 -0.64
CA VAL A 56 -1.30 -7.38 0.28
C VAL A 56 -1.94 -8.75 0.02
N PHE A 57 -1.87 -9.24 -1.22
CA PHE A 57 -2.38 -10.56 -1.62
C PHE A 57 -1.30 -11.64 -1.70
N ASP A 58 -0.07 -11.36 -1.26
CA ASP A 58 1.06 -12.31 -1.30
C ASP A 58 1.35 -12.91 -2.69
N ASN A 59 1.19 -12.09 -3.74
CA ASN A 59 1.36 -12.47 -5.14
C ASN A 59 2.72 -12.07 -5.73
N VAL A 60 3.71 -11.74 -4.90
CA VAL A 60 5.01 -11.18 -5.35
C VAL A 60 5.84 -12.13 -6.22
N THR A 61 5.50 -13.42 -6.26
CA THR A 61 6.15 -14.42 -7.13
C THR A 61 5.28 -14.86 -8.32
N VAL A 62 4.09 -14.28 -8.50
CA VAL A 62 3.21 -14.62 -9.61
C VAL A 62 3.82 -14.12 -10.93
N PRO A 63 3.89 -14.95 -12.00
CA PRO A 63 4.44 -14.54 -13.28
C PRO A 63 3.82 -13.24 -13.81
N GLY A 64 4.65 -12.28 -14.22
CA GLY A 64 4.22 -10.99 -14.76
C GLY A 64 4.10 -9.88 -13.72
N VAL A 65 4.03 -10.19 -12.42
CA VAL A 65 4.04 -9.17 -11.35
C VAL A 65 5.37 -8.41 -11.31
N ASP A 66 6.47 -9.08 -11.65
CA ASP A 66 7.81 -8.52 -11.75
C ASP A 66 7.93 -7.40 -12.79
N MET A 67 7.03 -7.36 -13.79
CA MET A 67 6.95 -6.23 -14.74
C MET A 67 6.56 -4.92 -14.05
N PHE A 68 5.89 -4.99 -12.90
CA PHE A 68 5.37 -3.83 -12.17
C PHE A 68 6.17 -3.53 -10.89
N ILE A 69 6.59 -4.58 -10.16
CA ILE A 69 7.37 -4.44 -8.91
C ILE A 69 8.89 -4.62 -9.10
N GLY A 70 9.35 -4.95 -10.31
CA GLY A 70 10.75 -5.17 -10.64
C GLY A 70 11.36 -6.35 -9.88
N GLN A 71 12.66 -6.29 -9.61
CA GLN A 71 13.40 -7.30 -8.84
C GLN A 71 13.97 -6.65 -7.57
N SER A 72 13.65 -7.20 -6.40
CA SER A 72 14.16 -6.69 -5.12
C SER A 72 14.07 -7.72 -4.01
N ALA A 73 15.11 -7.81 -3.18
CA ALA A 73 15.07 -8.62 -1.97
C ALA A 73 14.06 -8.09 -0.92
N ALA A 74 13.56 -6.86 -1.10
CA ALA A 74 12.58 -6.25 -0.21
C ALA A 74 11.17 -6.86 -0.36
N HIS A 75 10.88 -7.59 -1.44
CA HIS A 75 9.51 -8.03 -1.74
C HIS A 75 8.92 -8.92 -0.65
N ARG A 76 9.65 -9.96 -0.25
CA ARG A 76 9.18 -10.97 0.70
C ARG A 76 8.88 -10.35 2.08
N PRO A 77 9.79 -9.58 2.73
CA PRO A 77 9.48 -8.92 4.00
C PRO A 77 8.28 -7.98 3.95
N ILE A 78 8.08 -7.25 2.85
CA ILE A 78 6.95 -6.33 2.72
C ILE A 78 5.63 -7.10 2.56
N ALA A 79 5.63 -8.16 1.74
CA ALA A 79 4.46 -9.00 1.56
C ALA A 79 4.08 -9.74 2.87
N ASP A 80 5.06 -10.24 3.61
CA ASP A 80 4.82 -10.85 4.93
C ASP A 80 4.17 -9.88 5.90
N ALA A 81 4.64 -8.63 5.95
CA ALA A 81 4.07 -7.60 6.81
C ALA A 81 2.63 -7.23 6.39
N LEU A 82 2.40 -6.98 5.11
CA LEU A 82 1.12 -6.46 4.63
C LEU A 82 0.03 -7.54 4.56
N ALA A 83 0.36 -8.72 4.01
CA ALA A 83 -0.56 -9.86 4.00
C ALA A 83 -0.80 -10.38 5.42
N GLY A 84 0.24 -10.40 6.27
CA GLY A 84 0.10 -10.75 7.68
C GLY A 84 -0.85 -9.83 8.44
N ALA A 85 -0.72 -8.51 8.25
CA ALA A 85 -1.63 -7.52 8.84
C ALA A 85 -3.07 -7.70 8.34
N LEU A 86 -3.27 -7.89 7.03
CA LEU A 86 -4.62 -8.15 6.48
C LEU A 86 -5.24 -9.42 7.09
N LEU A 87 -4.46 -10.50 7.22
CA LEU A 87 -4.94 -11.74 7.83
C LEU A 87 -5.20 -11.60 9.33
N SER A 88 -4.42 -10.81 10.06
CA SER A 88 -4.69 -10.49 11.46
C SER A 88 -6.03 -9.78 11.60
N PHE A 89 -6.22 -8.72 10.80
CA PHE A 89 -7.41 -7.90 10.80
C PHE A 89 -8.65 -8.72 10.43
N ALA A 90 -8.56 -9.56 9.40
CA ALA A 90 -9.66 -10.44 8.99
C ALA A 90 -10.06 -11.47 10.06
N ARG A 91 -9.12 -11.90 10.92
CA ARG A 91 -9.37 -12.89 11.97
C ARG A 91 -9.88 -12.29 13.26
N THR A 92 -9.36 -11.12 13.64
CA THR A 92 -9.55 -10.58 15.00
C THR A 92 -10.15 -9.19 15.02
N GLY A 93 -10.19 -8.50 13.88
CA GLY A 93 -10.51 -7.09 13.81
C GLY A 93 -9.34 -6.17 14.19
N GLU A 94 -8.15 -6.71 14.48
CA GLU A 94 -6.93 -5.98 14.84
C GLU A 94 -5.81 -6.09 13.80
#